data_AF-T1FYL5-F1
#
_entry.id   AF-T1FYL5-F1
#
_cell.length_a   1.000
_cell.length_b   1.000
_cell.length_c   1.000
_cell.angle_alpha   90.00
_cell.angle_beta   90.00
_cell.angle_gamma   90.00
#
_symmetry.space_group_name_H-M   'P 1'
#
loop_
_entity.id
_entity.type
_entity.pdbx_description
1 polymer ?
#
loop_
_entity_poly.entity_id
_entity_poly.type
_entity_poly.pdbx_seq_one_letter_code
_entity_poly.pdbx_strand_id
1 'polypeptide(L)'
;MRHPLWGRVQEIYGEDPFLSGWLTEAYVTGLQGDHPRYIKANAGCKTLAAHSGPENIPSSRFSFDAKVSERDMRLTYLPHWAACINAGSMNIMCSYNSFNGIPACGNKRLMQEIARGELGFKGYFISDWEAIRFIYTGHKYTKSLMEAVVLAANSGVDLELPGKDPAYKLLYDAVVNGLVRSFFISFPFVIN
;
A
#
# COMPACT_ATOMS: atom_id res chain seq x y z
N MET A 1 -14.70 7.63 -2.32
CA MET A 1 -15.88 7.04 -1.66
C MET A 1 -16.58 6.20 -2.69
N ARG A 2 -16.81 4.92 -2.42
CA ARG A 2 -17.56 4.04 -3.33
C ARG A 2 -18.78 3.42 -2.68
N HIS A 3 -18.84 3.47 -1.35
CA HIS A 3 -19.95 3.01 -0.57
C HIS A 3 -20.20 3.98 0.59
N PRO A 4 -21.41 4.57 0.72
CA PRO A 4 -21.71 5.58 1.74
C PRO A 4 -21.69 5.02 3.17
N LEU A 5 -21.93 3.72 3.34
CA LEU A 5 -21.92 3.07 4.66
C LEU A 5 -20.52 2.62 5.11
N TRP A 6 -19.47 2.93 4.35
CA TRP A 6 -18.11 2.59 4.78
C TRP A 6 -17.72 3.47 5.98
N GLY A 7 -17.33 2.87 7.10
CA GLY A 7 -17.10 3.58 8.37
C GLY A 7 -15.92 4.57 8.39
N ARG A 8 -15.25 4.75 7.25
CA ARG A 8 -14.10 5.64 7.06
C ARG A 8 -14.31 6.67 5.96
N VAL A 9 -15.56 6.88 5.51
CA VAL A 9 -15.89 7.91 4.50
C VAL A 9 -15.45 9.31 4.91
N GLN A 10 -15.37 9.60 6.20
CA GLN A 10 -14.88 10.86 6.75
C GLN A 10 -13.37 11.09 6.55
N GLU A 11 -12.60 10.04 6.22
CA GLU A 11 -11.15 10.13 6.02
C GLU A 11 -10.74 10.49 4.59
N ILE A 12 -11.70 10.58 3.66
CA ILE A 12 -11.45 10.73 2.22
C ILE A 12 -12.11 11.97 1.66
N TYR A 13 -11.65 12.41 0.48
CA TYR A 13 -12.10 13.64 -0.18
C TYR A 13 -13.39 13.50 -1.01
N GLY A 14 -14.23 12.50 -0.71
CA GLY A 14 -15.47 12.24 -1.46
C GLY A 14 -15.36 11.13 -2.51
N GLU A 15 -16.31 11.06 -3.44
CA GLU A 15 -16.46 9.97 -4.42
C GLU A 15 -15.83 10.20 -5.79
N ASP A 16 -15.49 11.45 -6.10
CA ASP A 16 -14.98 11.86 -7.40
C ASP A 16 -13.44 11.65 -7.48
N PRO A 17 -12.94 10.87 -8.45
CA PRO A 17 -11.50 10.65 -8.64
C PRO A 17 -10.71 11.92 -8.92
N PHE A 18 -11.30 12.87 -9.67
CA PHE A 18 -10.61 14.08 -10.10
C PHE A 18 -10.40 15.03 -8.92
N LEU A 19 -11.45 15.34 -8.17
CA LEU A 19 -11.40 16.12 -6.94
C LEU A 19 -10.47 15.48 -5.91
N SER A 20 -10.55 14.15 -5.74
CA SER A 20 -9.67 13.43 -4.83
C SER A 20 -8.19 13.58 -5.23
N GLY A 21 -7.89 13.48 -6.53
CA GLY A 21 -6.54 13.69 -7.05
C GLY A 21 -6.03 15.12 -6.80
N TRP A 22 -6.84 16.12 -7.12
CA TRP A 22 -6.46 17.53 -6.93
C TRP A 22 -6.18 17.88 -5.46
N LEU A 23 -7.03 17.42 -4.55
CA LEU A 23 -6.84 17.63 -3.11
C LEU A 23 -5.65 16.82 -2.56
N THR A 24 -5.40 15.63 -3.10
CA THR A 24 -4.22 14.83 -2.73
C THR A 24 -2.92 15.55 -3.09
N GLU A 25 -2.83 16.14 -4.29
CA GLU A 25 -1.66 16.90 -4.72
C GLU A 25 -1.41 18.10 -3.80
N ALA A 26 -2.46 18.87 -3.49
CA ALA A 26 -2.37 20.00 -2.56
C ALA A 26 -1.94 19.55 -1.14
N TYR A 27 -2.47 18.42 -0.66
CA TYR A 27 -2.12 17.89 0.67
C TYR A 27 -0.66 17.43 0.73
N VAL A 28 -0.20 16.64 -0.25
CA VAL A 28 1.17 16.11 -0.30
C VAL A 28 2.18 17.25 -0.41
N THR A 29 2.00 18.17 -1.35
CA THR A 29 2.92 19.30 -1.55
C THR A 29 2.92 20.24 -0.33
N GLY A 30 1.76 20.55 0.24
CA GLY A 30 1.65 21.38 1.44
C GLY A 30 2.32 20.77 2.66
N LEU A 31 2.15 19.46 2.87
CA LEU A 31 2.72 18.76 4.02
C LEU A 31 4.24 18.57 3.90
N GLN A 32 4.74 18.28 2.69
CA GLN A 32 6.18 18.12 2.47
C GLN A 32 6.92 19.46 2.41
N GLY A 33 6.26 20.53 1.95
CA GLY A 33 6.90 21.81 1.69
C GLY A 33 7.76 21.79 0.42
N ASP A 34 8.45 22.90 0.17
CA ASP A 34 9.14 23.23 -1.07
C ASP A 34 10.66 23.44 -0.90
N HIS A 35 11.20 23.18 0.30
CA HIS A 35 12.62 23.38 0.53
C HIS A 35 13.44 22.33 -0.25
N PRO A 36 14.50 22.73 -0.99
CA PRO A 36 15.22 21.87 -1.95
C PRO A 36 16.02 20.70 -1.32
N ARG A 37 15.95 20.51 0.00
CA ARG A 37 16.77 19.53 0.73
C ARG A 37 16.02 18.92 1.91
N TYR A 38 15.21 19.72 2.60
CA TYR A 38 14.49 19.31 3.78
C TYR A 38 13.00 19.24 3.48
N ILE A 39 12.36 18.14 3.86
CA ILE A 39 10.91 18.11 3.93
C ILE A 39 10.47 18.56 5.32
N LYS A 40 9.30 19.21 5.40
CA LYS A 40 8.66 19.54 6.67
C LYS A 40 8.14 18.28 7.36
N ALA A 41 7.46 17.43 6.61
CA ALA A 41 7.00 16.10 7.03
C ALA A 41 6.87 15.18 5.81
N ASN A 42 6.98 13.87 6.01
CA ASN A 42 6.75 12.90 4.94
C ASN A 42 5.25 12.70 4.72
N ALA A 43 4.78 12.94 3.48
CA ALA A 43 3.42 12.65 3.09
C ALA A 43 3.33 11.27 2.43
N GLY A 44 2.56 10.37 3.03
CA GLY A 44 2.28 9.04 2.50
C GLY A 44 0.84 8.89 2.05
N CYS A 45 0.61 8.25 0.91
CA CYS A 45 -0.75 7.95 0.45
C CYS A 45 -1.20 6.55 0.86
N LYS A 46 -2.47 6.45 1.24
CA LYS A 46 -3.08 5.23 1.76
C LYS A 46 -4.54 5.10 1.29
N THR A 47 -5.08 3.90 1.07
CA THR A 47 -4.46 2.56 1.18
C THR A 47 -4.53 1.83 -0.17
N LEU A 48 -3.38 1.37 -0.69
CA LEU A 48 -3.22 0.76 -2.02
C LEU A 48 -3.69 -0.71 -1.99
N ALA A 49 -4.73 -1.14 -2.72
CA ALA A 49 -5.70 -0.36 -3.49
C ALA A 49 -7.12 -0.84 -3.19
N ALA A 50 -8.10 -0.01 -3.56
CA ALA A 50 -9.53 -0.31 -3.48
C ALA A 50 -10.05 -0.69 -2.08
N HIS A 51 -9.44 -0.11 -1.04
CA HIS A 51 -9.91 -0.22 0.34
C HIS A 51 -11.12 0.69 0.59
N SER A 52 -12.21 0.44 -0.11
CA SER A 52 -13.47 1.16 0.05
C SER A 52 -14.63 0.19 0.32
N GLY A 53 -14.30 -1.01 0.79
CA GLY A 53 -15.20 -2.13 1.06
C GLY A 53 -15.56 -2.23 2.54
N PRO A 54 -16.26 -3.28 2.96
CA PRO A 54 -16.92 -3.31 4.25
C PRO A 54 -15.93 -3.18 5.41
N GLU A 55 -16.35 -2.48 6.47
CA GLU A 55 -15.55 -2.38 7.69
C GLU A 55 -15.56 -3.73 8.43
N ASN A 56 -16.75 -4.28 8.68
CA ASN A 56 -16.96 -5.58 9.30
C ASN A 56 -18.13 -6.40 8.74
N ILE A 57 -19.08 -5.77 8.03
CA ILE A 57 -20.30 -6.41 7.52
C ILE A 57 -20.42 -6.13 6.02
N PRO A 58 -20.61 -7.15 5.15
CA PRO A 58 -20.77 -8.58 5.48
C PRO A 58 -19.45 -9.30 5.75
N SER A 59 -18.31 -8.66 5.54
CA SER A 59 -16.99 -9.22 5.75
C SER A 59 -16.06 -8.20 6.41
N SER A 60 -15.01 -8.70 7.05
CA SER A 60 -14.02 -7.85 7.72
C SER A 60 -13.14 -7.13 6.70
N ARG A 61 -12.81 -5.87 6.99
CA ARG A 61 -11.80 -5.09 6.27
C ARG A 61 -10.45 -5.80 6.16
N PHE A 62 -10.17 -6.71 7.11
CA PHE A 62 -8.93 -7.49 7.21
C PHE A 62 -8.87 -8.72 6.30
N SER A 63 -9.98 -9.09 5.65
CA SER A 63 -10.05 -10.33 4.84
C SER A 63 -10.89 -10.25 3.57
N PHE A 64 -11.64 -9.15 3.33
CA PHE A 64 -12.43 -9.06 2.12
C PHE A 64 -11.56 -8.96 0.85
N ASP A 65 -12.13 -9.40 -0.26
CA ASP A 65 -11.52 -9.32 -1.59
C ASP A 65 -12.27 -8.31 -2.46
N ALA A 66 -11.59 -7.24 -2.83
CA ALA A 66 -12.10 -6.23 -3.74
C ALA A 66 -12.07 -6.77 -5.17
N LYS A 67 -13.25 -6.93 -5.78
CA LYS A 67 -13.40 -7.28 -7.19
C LYS A 67 -13.51 -6.01 -8.02
N VAL A 68 -12.44 -5.67 -8.72
CA VAL A 68 -12.32 -4.41 -9.47
C VAL A 68 -11.92 -4.72 -10.90
N SER A 69 -12.74 -4.27 -11.87
CA SER A 69 -12.41 -4.38 -13.28
C SER A 69 -11.19 -3.53 -13.63
N GLU A 70 -10.44 -3.89 -14.68
CA GLU A 70 -9.33 -3.05 -15.12
C GLU A 70 -9.78 -1.64 -15.48
N ARG A 71 -10.97 -1.52 -16.09
CA ARG A 71 -11.56 -0.22 -16.42
C ARG A 71 -11.79 0.63 -15.16
N ASP A 72 -12.40 0.07 -14.12
CA ASP A 72 -12.63 0.80 -12.86
C ASP A 72 -11.32 1.10 -12.14
N MET A 73 -10.35 0.19 -12.20
CA MET A 73 -9.02 0.45 -11.67
C MET A 73 -8.43 1.70 -12.31
N ARG A 74 -8.45 1.78 -13.64
CA ARG A 74 -7.86 2.89 -14.43
C ARG A 74 -8.61 4.20 -14.26
N LEU A 75 -9.94 4.18 -14.33
CA LEU A 75 -10.76 5.39 -14.37
C LEU A 75 -11.10 5.92 -12.97
N THR A 76 -11.09 5.06 -11.96
CA THR A 76 -11.68 5.37 -10.66
C THR A 76 -10.68 5.27 -9.52
N TYR A 77 -9.81 4.26 -9.49
CA TYR A 77 -8.87 4.06 -8.38
C TYR A 77 -7.49 4.64 -8.65
N LEU A 78 -6.93 4.54 -9.86
CA LEU A 78 -5.58 5.02 -10.14
C LEU A 78 -5.39 6.54 -10.22
N PRO A 79 -6.39 7.39 -10.56
CA PRO A 79 -6.15 8.82 -10.70
C PRO A 79 -5.55 9.50 -9.45
N HIS A 80 -6.01 9.16 -8.25
CA HIS A 80 -5.47 9.75 -7.02
C HIS A 80 -4.07 9.20 -6.66
N TRP A 81 -3.76 7.95 -7.03
CA TRP A 81 -2.40 7.41 -6.87
C TRP A 81 -1.41 8.11 -7.79
N ALA A 82 -1.79 8.34 -9.04
CA ALA A 82 -0.99 9.11 -9.98
C ALA A 82 -0.74 10.54 -9.46
N ALA A 83 -1.78 11.21 -8.97
CA ALA A 83 -1.65 12.54 -8.37
C ALA A 83 -0.72 12.53 -7.14
N CYS A 84 -0.87 11.55 -6.25
CA CYS A 84 -0.01 11.40 -5.09
C CYS A 84 1.48 11.21 -5.44
N ILE A 85 1.76 10.34 -6.42
CA ILE A 85 3.12 10.06 -6.87
C ILE A 85 3.72 11.29 -7.55
N ASN A 86 2.95 11.95 -8.41
CA ASN A 86 3.37 13.18 -9.10
C ASN A 86 3.65 14.33 -8.13
N ALA A 87 2.90 14.41 -7.03
CA ALA A 87 3.12 15.36 -5.94
C ALA A 87 4.41 15.08 -5.12
N GLY A 88 5.13 13.99 -5.42
CA GLY A 88 6.40 13.66 -4.80
C GLY A 88 6.26 12.91 -3.47
N SER A 89 5.16 12.18 -3.26
CA SER A 89 5.01 11.36 -2.05
C SER A 89 6.17 10.37 -1.90
N MET A 90 6.71 10.28 -0.69
CA MET A 90 7.83 9.39 -0.39
C MET A 90 7.41 7.97 0.00
N ASN A 91 6.14 7.76 0.35
CA ASN A 91 5.67 6.44 0.74
C ASN A 91 4.24 6.12 0.30
N ILE A 92 3.98 4.84 0.04
CA ILE A 92 2.63 4.31 -0.21
C ILE A 92 2.34 3.19 0.78
N MET A 93 1.18 3.26 1.44
CA MET A 93 0.73 2.22 2.34
C MET A 93 -0.10 1.17 1.60
N CYS A 94 0.33 -0.09 1.62
CA CYS A 94 -0.48 -1.20 1.10
C CYS A 94 -1.61 -1.56 2.06
N SER A 95 -2.76 -1.97 1.50
CA SER A 95 -4.01 -2.17 2.22
C SER A 95 -4.13 -3.56 2.88
N TYR A 96 -5.11 -3.69 3.77
CA TYR A 96 -5.57 -4.95 4.32
C TYR A 96 -6.19 -5.90 3.29
N ASN A 97 -7.03 -5.40 2.38
CA ASN A 97 -7.87 -6.24 1.54
C ASN A 97 -7.08 -7.03 0.50
N SER A 98 -7.68 -8.09 -0.01
CA SER A 98 -7.26 -8.66 -1.28
C SER A 98 -7.77 -7.81 -2.43
N PHE A 99 -7.02 -7.79 -3.53
CA PHE A 99 -7.39 -7.16 -4.78
C PHE A 99 -7.40 -8.23 -5.86
N ASN A 100 -8.59 -8.53 -6.40
CA ASN A 100 -8.82 -9.60 -7.37
C ASN A 100 -8.17 -10.94 -6.96
N GLY A 101 -8.29 -11.29 -5.67
CA GLY A 101 -7.84 -12.56 -5.10
C GLY A 101 -6.41 -12.58 -4.56
N ILE A 102 -5.67 -11.47 -4.61
CA ILE A 102 -4.30 -11.37 -4.08
C ILE A 102 -4.24 -10.30 -2.98
N PRO A 103 -3.77 -10.63 -1.75
CA PRO A 103 -3.61 -9.66 -0.67
C PRO A 103 -2.80 -8.45 -1.11
N ALA A 104 -3.28 -7.22 -0.84
CA ALA A 104 -2.68 -6.03 -1.41
C ALA A 104 -1.21 -5.83 -1.01
N CYS A 105 -0.85 -6.10 0.25
CA CYS A 105 0.55 -6.10 0.70
C CYS A 105 1.40 -7.26 0.16
N GLY A 106 0.82 -8.23 -0.55
CA GLY A 106 1.52 -9.28 -1.28
C GLY A 106 1.33 -9.18 -2.79
N ASN A 107 0.89 -8.04 -3.31
CA ASN A 107 0.48 -7.89 -4.71
C ASN A 107 1.55 -7.16 -5.53
N LYS A 108 2.41 -7.95 -6.19
CA LYS A 108 3.46 -7.44 -7.08
C LYS A 108 2.93 -6.59 -8.23
N ARG A 109 1.75 -6.90 -8.78
CA ARG A 109 1.15 -6.11 -9.86
C ARG A 109 0.82 -4.69 -9.40
N LEU A 110 0.24 -4.54 -8.20
CA LEU A 110 -0.07 -3.21 -7.65
C LEU A 110 1.20 -2.40 -7.38
N MET A 111 2.19 -3.00 -6.70
CA MET A 111 3.37 -2.27 -6.23
C MET A 111 4.44 -2.11 -7.31
N GLN A 112 4.83 -3.18 -8.00
CA GLN A 112 5.94 -3.15 -8.95
C GLN A 112 5.51 -2.74 -10.35
N GLU A 113 4.46 -3.36 -10.88
CA GLU A 113 4.04 -3.10 -12.26
C GLU A 113 3.33 -1.75 -12.38
N ILE A 114 2.31 -1.51 -11.57
CA ILE A 114 1.52 -0.27 -11.65
C ILE A 114 2.23 0.89 -10.96
N ALA A 115 2.46 0.81 -9.64
CA ALA A 115 2.98 1.97 -8.90
C ALA A 115 4.41 2.34 -9.34
N ARG A 116 5.36 1.39 -9.37
CA ARG A 116 6.74 1.67 -9.81
C ARG A 116 6.91 1.75 -11.33
N GLY A 117 6.31 0.80 -12.07
CA GLY A 117 6.50 0.67 -13.51
C GLY A 117 5.73 1.72 -14.31
N GLU A 118 4.40 1.74 -14.18
CA GLU A 118 3.55 2.63 -14.97
C GLU A 118 3.50 4.06 -14.42
N LEU A 119 3.36 4.22 -13.09
CA LEU A 119 3.21 5.53 -12.44
C LEU A 119 4.55 6.13 -11.98
N GLY A 120 5.65 5.38 -12.07
CA GLY A 120 6.99 5.90 -11.80
C GLY A 120 7.35 6.10 -10.33
N PHE A 121 6.64 5.49 -9.38
CA PHE A 121 6.89 5.64 -7.95
C PHE A 121 8.33 5.25 -7.54
N LYS A 122 9.03 6.15 -6.85
CA LYS A 122 10.42 5.97 -6.40
C LYS A 122 10.58 5.85 -4.89
N GLY A 123 9.52 6.07 -4.12
CA GLY A 123 9.54 5.96 -2.67
C GLY A 123 9.53 4.52 -2.17
N TYR A 124 9.13 4.36 -0.90
CA TYR A 124 9.02 3.06 -0.23
C TYR A 124 7.57 2.66 0.02
N PHE A 125 7.33 1.37 0.16
CA PHE A 125 6.04 0.83 0.58
C PHE A 125 6.06 0.47 2.07
N ILE A 126 4.98 0.80 2.76
CA ILE A 126 4.75 0.42 4.16
C ILE A 126 3.47 -0.40 4.26
N SER A 127 3.42 -1.38 5.17
CA SER A 127 2.18 -2.10 5.45
C SER A 127 1.19 -1.24 6.23
N ASP A 128 -0.11 -1.44 6.03
CA ASP A 128 -1.08 -1.08 7.08
C ASP A 128 -0.85 -1.98 8.32
N TRP A 129 -1.44 -1.62 9.45
CA TRP A 129 -1.18 -2.20 10.76
C TRP A 129 -1.46 -3.71 10.81
N GLU A 130 -0.41 -4.53 10.93
CA GLU A 130 -0.46 -5.99 10.83
C GLU A 130 -0.93 -6.57 9.47
N ALA A 131 -0.98 -5.77 8.39
CA ALA A 131 -1.48 -6.24 7.10
C ALA A 131 -0.69 -7.45 6.54
N ILE A 132 0.62 -7.53 6.81
CA ILE A 132 1.44 -8.70 6.45
C ILE A 132 0.98 -9.95 7.18
N ARG A 133 0.66 -9.86 8.48
CA ARG A 133 0.15 -10.98 9.26
C ARG A 133 -1.23 -11.44 8.77
N PHE A 134 -2.09 -10.51 8.39
CA PHE A 134 -3.43 -10.83 7.86
C PHE A 134 -3.39 -11.59 6.54
N ILE A 135 -2.30 -11.53 5.75
CA ILE A 135 -2.10 -12.42 4.59
C ILE A 135 -2.26 -13.90 5.01
N TYR A 136 -1.72 -14.27 6.18
CA TYR A 136 -1.81 -15.61 6.74
C TYR A 136 -3.08 -15.80 7.59
N THR A 137 -3.33 -14.94 8.57
CA THR A 137 -4.39 -15.19 9.57
C THR A 137 -5.80 -14.82 9.06
N GLY A 138 -5.90 -13.75 8.28
CA GLY A 138 -7.17 -13.21 7.77
C GLY A 138 -7.56 -13.82 6.42
N HIS A 139 -6.71 -13.63 5.42
CA HIS A 139 -6.94 -14.10 4.05
C HIS A 139 -6.68 -15.59 3.87
N LYS A 140 -5.88 -16.21 4.75
CA LYS A 140 -5.41 -17.61 4.60
C LYS A 140 -4.79 -17.86 3.22
N TYR A 141 -4.13 -16.84 2.68
CA TYR A 141 -3.53 -16.87 1.34
C TYR A 141 -2.23 -17.68 1.33
N THR A 142 -1.50 -17.65 2.44
CA THR A 142 -0.26 -18.42 2.64
C THR A 142 -0.47 -19.47 3.73
N LYS A 143 0.42 -20.47 3.78
CA LYS A 143 0.33 -21.58 4.75
C LYS A 143 0.99 -21.25 6.08
N SER A 144 1.81 -20.20 6.13
CA SER A 144 2.52 -19.78 7.34
C SER A 144 2.80 -18.29 7.34
N LEU A 145 3.10 -17.73 8.53
CA LEU A 145 3.55 -16.34 8.64
C LEU A 145 4.87 -16.10 7.91
N MET A 146 5.78 -17.08 7.88
CA MET A 146 7.03 -16.99 7.12
C MET A 146 6.76 -16.79 5.62
N GLU A 147 5.84 -17.57 5.04
CA GLU A 147 5.44 -17.41 3.64
C GLU A 147 4.80 -16.03 3.38
N ALA A 148 3.99 -15.51 4.32
CA ALA A 148 3.44 -14.16 4.22
C ALA A 148 4.52 -13.07 4.20
N VAL A 149 5.55 -13.19 5.06
CA VAL A 149 6.71 -12.28 5.11
C VAL A 149 7.48 -12.32 3.79
N VAL A 150 7.77 -13.53 3.29
CA VAL A 150 8.46 -13.74 2.02
C VAL A 150 7.67 -13.13 0.86
N LEU A 151 6.35 -13.35 0.82
CA LEU A 151 5.48 -12.78 -0.20
C LEU A 151 5.48 -11.25 -0.17
N ALA A 152 5.32 -10.65 1.01
CA ALA A 152 5.27 -9.20 1.16
C ALA A 152 6.60 -8.54 0.76
N ALA A 153 7.72 -9.05 1.29
CA ALA A 153 9.05 -8.52 0.98
C ALA A 153 9.37 -8.64 -0.52
N ASN A 154 9.16 -9.80 -1.13
CA ASN A 154 9.42 -9.99 -2.57
C ASN A 154 8.43 -9.23 -3.48
N SER A 155 7.27 -8.84 -2.96
CA SER A 155 6.32 -7.96 -3.67
C SER A 155 6.69 -6.48 -3.54
N GLY A 156 7.57 -6.14 -2.60
CA GLY A 156 8.18 -4.83 -2.44
C GLY A 156 7.69 -4.03 -1.24
N VAL A 157 7.11 -4.65 -0.22
CA VAL A 157 6.86 -3.97 1.06
C VAL A 157 8.20 -3.78 1.77
N ASP A 158 8.56 -2.52 2.01
CA ASP A 158 9.87 -2.16 2.57
C ASP A 158 9.80 -2.06 4.11
N LEU A 159 8.70 -1.51 4.64
CA LEU A 159 8.47 -1.35 6.08
C LEU A 159 7.21 -2.08 6.53
N GLU A 160 7.31 -2.76 7.68
CA GLU A 160 6.15 -3.25 8.40
C GLU A 160 5.67 -2.19 9.40
N LEU A 161 4.35 -1.99 9.46
CA LEU A 161 3.69 -1.39 10.62
C LEU A 161 3.16 -2.52 11.52
N PRO A 162 3.91 -2.91 12.57
CA PRO A 162 3.60 -4.11 13.33
C PRO A 162 2.58 -3.83 14.43
N GLY A 163 1.90 -4.88 14.88
CA GLY A 163 1.30 -4.87 16.21
C GLY A 163 2.28 -5.39 17.25
N LYS A 164 1.79 -6.15 18.24
CA LYS A 164 2.62 -6.58 19.37
C LYS A 164 3.75 -7.52 18.97
N ASP A 165 3.54 -8.34 17.95
CA ASP A 165 4.51 -9.28 17.41
C ASP A 165 4.80 -8.96 15.94
N PRO A 166 5.92 -8.29 15.60
CA PRO A 166 6.27 -7.97 14.22
C PRO A 166 6.43 -9.23 13.37
N ALA A 167 5.81 -9.29 12.19
CA ALA A 167 6.01 -10.38 11.24
C ALA A 167 7.43 -10.33 10.65
N TYR A 168 7.97 -9.15 10.38
CA TYR A 168 9.31 -8.95 9.82
C TYR A 168 10.45 -9.34 10.76
N LYS A 169 10.17 -9.77 12.00
CA LYS A 169 11.16 -10.50 12.80
C LYS A 169 11.68 -11.76 12.09
N LEU A 170 10.85 -12.36 11.23
CA LEU A 170 11.18 -13.54 10.43
C LEU A 170 11.96 -13.18 9.14
N LEU A 171 12.11 -11.89 8.83
CA LEU A 171 12.75 -11.45 7.58
C LEU A 171 14.22 -11.84 7.52
N TYR A 172 14.93 -11.79 8.65
CA TYR A 172 16.32 -12.23 8.74
C TYR A 172 16.47 -13.69 8.34
N ASP A 173 15.67 -14.58 8.94
CA ASP A 173 15.67 -16.00 8.61
C ASP A 173 15.28 -16.22 7.15
N ALA A 174 14.30 -15.48 6.63
CA ALA A 174 13.91 -15.56 5.24
C ALA A 174 15.05 -15.21 4.27
N VAL A 175 15.89 -14.22 4.61
CA VAL A 175 17.06 -13.83 3.82
C VAL A 175 18.17 -14.87 3.93
N VAL A 176 18.49 -15.34 5.14
CA VAL A 176 19.52 -16.37 5.37
C VAL A 176 19.19 -17.67 4.64
N ASN A 177 17.91 -18.03 4.56
CA ASN A 177 17.43 -19.20 3.83
C ASN A 177 17.23 -18.95 2.32
N GLY A 178 17.58 -17.77 1.80
CA GLY A 178 17.47 -17.43 0.38
C GLY A 178 16.03 -17.31 -0.15
N LEU A 179 15.04 -17.15 0.74
CA LEU A 179 13.63 -17.02 0.37
C LEU A 179 13.28 -15.60 -0.10
N VAL A 180 14.01 -14.60 0.38
CA VAL A 180 13.88 -13.20 -0.05
C VAL A 180 15.10 -12.81 -0.88
N ARG A 181 14.87 -12.16 -2.02
CA ARG A 181 15.96 -11.72 -2.91
C ARG A 181 16.76 -10.60 -2.23
N SER A 182 18.06 -10.81 -2.08
CA SER A 182 19.00 -9.91 -1.37
C SER A 182 19.06 -8.46 -1.91
N PHE A 183 18.66 -8.22 -3.15
CA PHE A 183 18.67 -6.89 -3.78
C PHE A 183 17.63 -5.92 -3.20
N PHE A 184 16.61 -6.40 -2.47
CA PHE A 184 15.55 -5.55 -1.92
C PHE A 184 15.93 -4.76 -0.65
N ILE A 185 17.08 -5.06 -0.02
CA ILE A 185 17.50 -4.40 1.23
C ILE A 185 18.36 -3.15 0.96
N SER A 186 18.85 -2.97 -0.27
CA SER A 186 19.62 -1.78 -0.65
C SER A 186 18.69 -0.67 -1.14
N PHE A 187 18.34 0.26 -0.26
CA PHE A 187 17.76 1.54 -0.66
C PHE A 187 18.81 2.38 -1.40
N PRO A 188 18.50 2.94 -2.60
CA PRO A 188 19.29 4.01 -3.17
C PRO A 188 18.82 5.35 -2.56
N PHE A 189 18.88 5.50 -1.23
CA PHE A 189 18.87 6.84 -0.65
C PHE A 189 20.30 7.40 -0.75
N VAL A 190 20.72 7.70 -1.98
CA VAL A 190 21.79 8.68 -2.17
C VAL A 190 21.11 10.02 -1.98
N ILE A 191 21.18 10.53 -0.75
CA ILE A 191 21.03 11.96 -0.51
C ILE A 191 22.25 12.58 -1.19
N ASN A 192 22.09 12.97 -2.46
CA ASN A 192 23.01 13.91 -3.10
C ASN A 192 22.78 15.30 -2.50
#